data_AF-A0A165FLE7-F1
#
_entry.id   AF-A0A165FLE7-F1
#
_cell.length_a   1.000
_cell.length_b   1.000
_cell.length_c   1.000
_cell.angle_alpha   90.00
_cell.angle_beta   90.00
_cell.angle_gamma   90.00
#
_symmetry.space_group_name_H-M   'P 1'
#
loop_
_entity.id
_entity.type
_entity.pdbx_description
1 polymer ?
#
loop_
_entity_poly.entity_id
_entity_poly.type
_entity_poly.pdbx_seq_one_letter_code
_entity_poly.pdbx_strand_id
1 'polypeptide(L)'
;MADPVGLADLGFRGVGKALKHGFNIRERRHDIKALALAHDQARETLRASDSSSDAYETHKDILTPLLQETSLFLDVVDARKRFKSLDGRYIRPGRDSITARRLLEEFKAVPDKIQTRTEIMRQALSSETQLQTLAQVQKDIRSMQSRLRRQALSSETQLQTLAQDQKDIYSMQSRFNILAIILPPLFLARE
;
A
#
# COMPACT_ATOMS: atom_id res chain seq x y z
N MET A 1 -29.25 9.75 -72.58
CA MET A 1 -30.30 10.07 -71.58
C MET A 1 -29.76 9.66 -70.22
N ALA A 2 -29.68 10.57 -69.26
CA ALA A 2 -29.15 10.26 -67.93
C ALA A 2 -30.22 9.56 -67.09
N ASP A 3 -29.90 8.41 -66.51
CA ASP A 3 -30.83 7.63 -65.69
C ASP A 3 -31.27 8.41 -64.44
N PRO A 4 -32.57 8.71 -64.27
CA PRO A 4 -33.07 9.49 -63.13
C PRO A 4 -32.95 8.75 -61.79
N VAL A 5 -32.80 7.43 -61.82
CA VAL A 5 -32.67 6.57 -60.63
C VAL A 5 -31.31 6.74 -59.95
N GLY A 6 -30.23 6.98 -60.71
CA GLY A 6 -28.89 7.20 -60.17
C GLY A 6 -28.72 8.53 -59.43
N LEU A 7 -29.46 9.57 -59.83
CA LEU A 7 -29.46 10.88 -59.19
C LEU A 7 -30.23 10.88 -57.86
N ALA A 8 -31.33 10.13 -57.78
CA ALA A 8 -32.08 9.95 -56.54
C ALA A 8 -31.28 9.16 -55.47
N ASP A 9 -30.55 8.10 -55.87
CA ASP A 9 -29.72 7.32 -54.94
C ASP A 9 -28.48 8.11 -54.46
N LEU A 10 -27.94 9.02 -55.28
CA LEU A 10 -26.91 9.99 -54.88
C LEU A 10 -27.45 11.01 -53.86
N GLY A 11 -28.68 11.51 -54.06
CA GLY A 11 -29.36 12.40 -53.13
C GLY A 11 -29.60 11.73 -51.76
N PHE A 12 -30.13 10.50 -51.76
CA PHE A 12 -30.43 9.77 -50.52
C PHE A 12 -29.16 9.36 -49.76
N ARG A 13 -28.13 8.86 -50.46
CA ARG A 13 -26.84 8.52 -49.84
C ARG A 13 -26.07 9.75 -49.38
N GLY A 14 -26.17 10.87 -50.10
CA GLY A 14 -25.56 12.15 -49.72
C GLY A 14 -26.17 12.73 -48.44
N VAL A 15 -27.50 12.74 -48.34
CA VAL A 15 -28.23 13.19 -47.14
C VAL A 15 -27.94 12.26 -45.95
N GLY A 16 -27.93 10.95 -46.15
CA GLY A 16 -27.56 9.99 -45.10
C GLY A 16 -26.13 10.19 -44.56
N LYS A 17 -25.16 10.49 -45.43
CA LYS A 17 -23.78 10.81 -45.02
C LYS A 17 -23.70 12.14 -44.27
N ALA A 18 -24.43 13.17 -44.70
CA ALA A 18 -24.48 14.46 -44.05
C ALA A 18 -25.11 14.38 -42.65
N LEU A 19 -26.19 13.61 -42.49
CA LEU A 19 -26.84 13.37 -41.20
C LEU A 19 -25.91 12.64 -40.22
N LYS A 20 -25.23 11.57 -40.67
CA LYS A 20 -24.23 10.85 -39.87
C LYS A 20 -23.07 11.77 -39.47
N HIS A 21 -22.61 12.62 -40.37
CA HIS A 21 -21.55 13.59 -40.07
C HIS A 21 -21.98 14.59 -38.99
N GLY A 22 -23.20 15.14 -39.10
CA GLY A 22 -23.76 16.05 -38.09
C GLY A 22 -23.98 15.38 -36.72
N PHE A 23 -24.36 14.10 -36.69
CA PHE A 23 -24.42 13.31 -35.46
C PHE A 23 -23.03 13.18 -34.81
N ASN A 24 -22.03 12.73 -35.58
CA ASN A 24 -20.66 12.54 -35.07
C ASN A 24 -20.03 13.84 -34.54
N ILE A 25 -20.35 15.00 -35.15
CA ILE A 25 -19.88 16.30 -34.64
C ILE A 25 -20.56 16.65 -33.30
N ARG A 26 -21.87 16.44 -33.19
CA ARG A 26 -22.61 16.71 -31.96
C ARG A 26 -22.14 15.83 -30.82
N GLU A 27 -21.98 14.54 -31.08
CA GLU A 27 -21.45 13.54 -30.16
C GLU A 27 -20.04 13.90 -29.69
N ARG A 28 -19.12 14.20 -30.62
CA ARG A 28 -17.78 14.68 -30.28
C ARG A 28 -17.80 15.91 -29.38
N ARG A 29 -18.66 16.91 -29.67
CA ARG A 29 -18.78 18.13 -28.84
C ARG A 29 -19.29 17.80 -27.44
N HIS A 30 -20.26 16.90 -27.35
CA HIS A 30 -20.78 16.43 -26.07
C HIS A 30 -19.68 15.77 -25.24
N ASP A 31 -18.94 14.82 -25.83
CA ASP A 31 -17.89 14.07 -25.12
C ASP A 31 -16.73 14.98 -24.68
N ILE A 32 -16.29 15.91 -25.52
CA ILE A 32 -15.25 16.89 -25.16
C ILE A 32 -15.73 17.82 -24.04
N LYS A 33 -16.99 18.27 -24.09
CA LYS A 33 -17.55 19.13 -23.03
C LYS A 33 -17.63 18.37 -21.71
N ALA A 34 -18.08 17.12 -21.73
CA ALA A 34 -18.15 16.29 -20.55
C ALA A 34 -16.76 16.02 -19.97
N LEU A 35 -15.76 15.79 -20.82
CA LEU A 35 -14.37 15.65 -20.39
C LEU A 35 -13.81 16.94 -19.76
N ALA A 36 -14.09 18.10 -20.35
CA ALA A 36 -13.66 19.38 -19.80
C ALA A 36 -14.27 19.63 -18.41
N LEU A 37 -15.55 19.33 -18.23
CA LEU A 37 -16.20 19.41 -16.92
C LEU A 37 -15.56 18.46 -15.90
N ALA A 38 -15.26 17.22 -16.29
CA ALA A 38 -14.58 16.26 -15.42
C ALA A 38 -13.16 16.72 -15.04
N HIS A 39 -12.45 17.36 -15.97
CA HIS A 39 -11.14 17.96 -15.74
C HIS A 39 -11.19 19.10 -14.72
N ASP A 40 -12.16 20.01 -14.88
CA ASP A 40 -12.36 21.13 -13.95
C ASP A 40 -12.72 20.63 -12.54
N GLN A 41 -13.66 19.67 -12.45
CA GLN A 41 -14.01 19.03 -11.19
C GLN A 41 -12.81 18.34 -10.53
N ALA A 42 -12.01 17.59 -11.29
CA ALA A 42 -10.81 16.95 -10.77
C ALA A 42 -9.77 17.96 -10.26
N ARG A 43 -9.64 19.12 -10.90
CA ARG A 43 -8.79 20.22 -10.41
C ARG A 43 -9.33 20.82 -9.12
N GLU A 44 -10.64 21.02 -9.03
CA GLU A 44 -11.28 21.51 -7.81
C GLU A 44 -11.09 20.53 -6.65
N THR A 45 -11.30 19.22 -6.88
CA THR A 45 -11.06 18.18 -5.88
C THR A 45 -9.63 18.21 -5.36
N LEU A 46 -8.63 18.34 -6.26
CA LEU A 46 -7.23 18.42 -5.86
C LEU A 46 -6.90 19.73 -5.10
N ARG A 47 -7.58 20.84 -5.41
CA ARG A 47 -7.42 22.10 -4.67
C ARG A 47 -8.11 22.09 -3.31
N ALA A 48 -9.25 21.39 -3.21
CA ALA A 48 -10.02 21.26 -1.98
C ALA A 48 -9.41 20.25 -1.00
N SER A 49 -8.64 19.28 -1.49
CA SER A 49 -7.89 18.37 -0.64
C SER A 49 -6.80 19.10 0.14
N ASP A 50 -6.75 18.87 1.45
CA ASP A 50 -5.83 19.54 2.36
C ASP A 50 -4.38 19.11 2.11
N SER A 51 -3.53 20.07 1.73
CA SER A 51 -2.17 19.85 1.23
C SER A 51 -1.22 19.14 2.19
N SER A 52 -1.54 19.08 3.49
CA SER A 52 -0.75 18.39 4.51
C SER A 52 -1.19 16.95 4.79
N SER A 53 -2.18 16.42 4.08
CA SER A 53 -2.74 15.08 4.33
C SER A 53 -2.12 14.02 3.41
N ASP A 54 -1.90 12.80 3.93
CA ASP A 54 -1.59 11.62 3.10
C ASP A 54 -2.64 11.35 2.02
N ALA A 55 -3.89 11.78 2.27
CA ALA A 55 -4.95 11.75 1.29
C ALA A 55 -4.64 12.66 0.09
N TYR A 56 -4.06 13.84 0.31
CA TYR A 56 -3.68 14.77 -0.76
C TYR A 56 -2.63 14.19 -1.68
N GLU A 57 -1.57 13.57 -1.14
CA GLU A 57 -0.54 12.94 -1.98
C GLU A 57 -1.13 11.77 -2.80
N THR A 58 -2.05 10.99 -2.23
CA THR A 58 -2.76 9.94 -2.98
C THR A 58 -3.61 10.51 -4.11
N HIS A 59 -4.36 11.60 -3.84
CA HIS A 59 -5.17 12.27 -4.86
C HIS A 59 -4.28 12.86 -5.96
N LYS A 60 -3.17 13.50 -5.58
CA LYS A 60 -2.20 14.10 -6.49
C LYS A 60 -1.54 13.07 -7.39
N ASP A 61 -1.09 11.95 -6.85
CA ASP A 61 -0.47 10.86 -7.62
C ASP A 61 -1.40 10.30 -8.70
N ILE A 62 -2.70 10.23 -8.41
CA ILE A 62 -3.69 9.64 -9.32
C ILE A 62 -4.23 10.69 -10.30
N LEU A 63 -4.56 11.90 -9.83
CA LEU A 63 -5.19 12.94 -10.62
C LEU A 63 -4.20 13.71 -11.50
N THR A 64 -2.98 13.99 -11.04
CA THR A 64 -2.00 14.80 -11.80
C THR A 64 -1.71 14.25 -13.19
N PRO A 65 -1.37 12.96 -13.39
CA PRO A 65 -1.09 12.44 -14.72
C PRO A 65 -2.32 12.53 -15.64
N LEU A 66 -3.51 12.24 -15.10
CA LEU A 66 -4.76 12.29 -15.85
C LEU A 66 -5.14 13.72 -16.24
N LEU A 67 -4.93 14.69 -15.35
CA LEU A 67 -5.11 16.12 -15.60
C LEU A 67 -4.14 16.64 -16.66
N GLN A 68 -2.88 16.20 -16.65
CA GLN A 68 -1.87 16.56 -17.66
C GLN A 68 -2.25 16.02 -19.03
N GLU A 69 -2.55 14.72 -19.13
CA GLU A 69 -2.94 14.09 -20.39
C GLU A 69 -4.21 14.73 -20.98
N THR A 70 -5.19 15.00 -20.13
CA THR A 70 -6.44 15.66 -20.54
C THR A 70 -6.19 17.10 -21.01
N SER A 71 -5.32 17.85 -20.33
CA SER A 71 -4.95 19.21 -20.75
C SER A 71 -4.32 19.20 -22.15
N LEU A 72 -3.35 18.31 -22.37
CA LEU A 72 -2.69 18.13 -23.67
C LEU A 72 -3.70 17.78 -24.77
N PHE A 73 -4.64 16.87 -24.48
CA PHE A 73 -5.69 16.51 -25.42
C PHE A 73 -6.58 17.70 -25.78
N LEU A 74 -7.04 18.46 -24.79
CA LEU A 74 -7.89 19.64 -24.99
C LEU A 74 -7.15 20.74 -25.77
N ASP A 75 -5.87 20.97 -25.48
CA ASP A 75 -5.02 21.92 -26.20
C ASP A 75 -4.87 21.53 -27.68
N VAL A 76 -4.61 20.24 -27.96
CA VAL A 76 -4.52 19.73 -29.34
C VAL A 76 -5.86 19.83 -30.07
N VAL A 77 -6.98 19.64 -29.36
CA VAL A 77 -8.32 19.82 -29.91
C VAL A 77 -8.59 21.30 -30.24
N ASP A 78 -8.21 22.23 -29.36
CA ASP A 78 -8.44 23.67 -29.58
C ASP A 78 -7.48 24.23 -30.65
N ALA A 79 -6.21 23.82 -30.66
CA ALA A 79 -5.26 24.19 -31.70
C ALA A 79 -5.79 23.81 -33.09
N ARG A 80 -6.32 22.58 -33.26
CA ARG A 80 -6.93 22.12 -34.53
C ARG A 80 -8.17 22.92 -34.93
N LYS A 81 -8.91 23.49 -33.97
CA LYS A 81 -10.04 24.38 -34.26
C LYS A 81 -9.56 25.69 -34.90
N ARG A 82 -8.36 26.18 -34.54
CA ARG A 82 -7.77 27.43 -35.04
C ARG A 82 -7.16 27.28 -36.44
N PHE A 83 -6.57 26.12 -36.77
CA PHE A 83 -5.96 25.85 -38.09
C PHE A 83 -6.96 25.42 -39.20
N LYS A 84 -8.27 25.70 -39.02
CA LYS A 84 -9.34 25.29 -39.94
C LYS A 84 -9.24 25.82 -41.38
N SER A 85 -8.34 26.76 -41.66
CA SER A 85 -8.35 27.52 -42.93
C SER A 85 -7.50 26.95 -44.07
N LEU A 86 -6.54 26.04 -43.85
CA LEU A 86 -5.53 25.77 -44.88
C LEU A 86 -5.70 24.48 -45.70
N ASP A 87 -6.19 23.36 -45.15
CA ASP A 87 -6.12 22.07 -45.87
C ASP A 87 -7.41 21.23 -45.92
N GLY A 88 -8.54 21.71 -45.40
CA GLY A 88 -9.85 21.03 -45.53
C GLY A 88 -9.97 19.61 -44.93
N ARG A 89 -8.89 19.05 -44.35
CA ARG A 89 -8.82 17.66 -43.85
C ARG A 89 -8.45 17.57 -42.37
N TYR A 90 -9.24 18.11 -41.44
CA TYR A 90 -8.85 18.06 -40.02
C TYR A 90 -9.93 17.79 -38.98
N ILE A 91 -11.14 17.34 -39.37
CA ILE A 91 -12.12 16.82 -38.41
C ILE A 91 -12.07 15.29 -38.51
N ARG A 92 -11.43 14.63 -37.55
CA ARG A 92 -11.58 13.18 -37.31
C ARG A 92 -12.51 12.99 -36.11
N PRO A 93 -13.83 13.23 -36.26
CA PRO A 93 -14.73 13.32 -35.12
C PRO A 93 -14.80 12.02 -34.32
N GLY A 94 -14.65 10.87 -35.00
CA GLY A 94 -14.61 9.57 -34.34
C GLY A 94 -13.40 9.40 -33.41
N ARG A 95 -12.18 9.79 -33.82
CA ARG A 95 -10.98 9.57 -33.00
C ARG A 95 -10.98 10.44 -31.74
N ASP A 96 -11.37 11.70 -31.86
CA ASP A 96 -11.42 12.61 -30.71
C ASP A 96 -12.50 12.19 -29.70
N SER A 97 -13.67 11.74 -30.18
CA SER A 97 -14.74 11.23 -29.30
C SER A 97 -14.29 9.96 -28.55
N ILE A 98 -13.62 9.02 -29.23
CA ILE A 98 -13.07 7.80 -28.58
C ILE A 98 -12.06 8.16 -27.50
N THR A 99 -11.09 9.02 -27.80
CA THR A 99 -10.09 9.45 -26.81
C THR A 99 -10.74 10.19 -25.65
N ALA A 100 -11.71 11.08 -25.93
CA ALA A 100 -12.42 11.80 -24.88
C ALA A 100 -13.18 10.85 -23.95
N ARG A 101 -13.88 9.85 -24.49
CA ARG A 101 -14.57 8.83 -23.68
C ARG A 101 -13.60 8.02 -22.84
N ARG A 102 -12.48 7.57 -23.43
CA ARG A 102 -11.45 6.82 -22.69
C ARG A 102 -10.99 7.61 -21.47
N LEU A 103 -10.61 8.88 -21.65
CA LEU A 103 -10.18 9.75 -20.56
C LEU A 103 -11.31 9.99 -19.54
N LEU A 104 -12.55 10.11 -19.99
CA LEU A 104 -13.71 10.31 -19.12
C LEU A 104 -13.99 9.06 -18.26
N GLU A 105 -13.88 7.86 -18.83
CA GLU A 105 -13.94 6.61 -18.06
C GLU A 105 -12.79 6.50 -17.05
N GLU A 106 -11.59 6.97 -17.40
CA GLU A 106 -10.48 7.04 -16.45
C GLU A 106 -10.77 8.00 -15.29
N PHE A 107 -11.39 9.15 -15.53
CA PHE A 107 -11.85 10.06 -14.48
C PHE A 107 -12.92 9.43 -13.59
N LYS A 108 -13.87 8.70 -14.17
CA LYS A 108 -14.90 7.97 -13.40
C LYS A 108 -14.30 6.88 -12.51
N ALA A 109 -13.19 6.27 -12.92
CA ALA A 109 -12.50 5.25 -12.14
C ALA A 109 -11.57 5.83 -11.04
N VAL A 110 -11.39 7.16 -10.98
CA VAL A 110 -10.52 7.80 -9.98
C VAL A 110 -10.94 7.49 -8.53
N PRO A 111 -12.21 7.61 -8.13
CA PRO A 111 -12.62 7.31 -6.75
C PRO A 111 -12.24 5.89 -6.32
N ASP A 112 -12.47 4.90 -7.19
CA ASP A 112 -12.12 3.50 -6.92
C ASP A 112 -10.60 3.30 -6.79
N LYS A 113 -9.81 3.97 -7.64
CA LYS A 113 -8.34 3.94 -7.57
C LYS A 113 -7.82 4.57 -6.28
N ILE A 114 -8.41 5.69 -5.85
CA ILE A 114 -8.06 6.35 -4.59
C ILE A 114 -8.40 5.42 -3.42
N GLN A 115 -9.62 4.88 -3.39
CA GLN A 115 -10.05 3.98 -2.33
C GLN A 115 -9.13 2.77 -2.22
N THR A 116 -8.87 2.09 -3.34
CA THR A 116 -7.96 0.92 -3.39
C THR A 116 -6.58 1.27 -2.85
N ARG A 117 -6.02 2.43 -3.25
CA ARG A 117 -4.69 2.84 -2.78
C ARG A 117 -4.67 3.16 -1.29
N THR A 118 -5.72 3.81 -0.78
CA THR A 118 -5.84 4.06 0.68
C THR A 118 -5.98 2.77 1.48
N GLU A 119 -6.70 1.77 0.97
CA GLU A 119 -6.84 0.46 1.61
C GLU A 119 -5.51 -0.29 1.67
N ILE A 120 -4.75 -0.28 0.57
CA ILE A 120 -3.40 -0.87 0.53
C ILE A 120 -2.47 -0.19 1.54
N MET A 121 -2.50 1.14 1.62
CA MET A 121 -1.67 1.89 2.60
C MET A 121 -2.05 1.54 4.04
N ARG A 122 -3.35 1.43 4.35
CA ARG A 122 -3.81 0.99 5.68
C ARG A 122 -3.35 -0.42 6.01
N GLN A 123 -3.43 -1.34 5.05
CA GLN A 123 -2.95 -2.71 5.23
C GLN A 123 -1.44 -2.75 5.47
N ALA A 124 -0.66 -1.97 4.74
CA ALA A 124 0.79 -1.87 4.93
C ALA A 124 1.17 -1.32 6.33
N LEU A 125 0.47 -0.28 6.80
CA LEU A 125 0.68 0.24 8.17
C LEU A 125 0.30 -0.81 9.23
N SER A 126 -0.79 -1.55 9.00
CA SER A 126 -1.21 -2.61 9.93
C SER A 126 -0.21 -3.77 9.97
N SER A 127 0.40 -4.15 8.85
CA SER A 127 1.41 -5.21 8.83
C SER A 127 2.72 -4.75 9.46
N GLU A 128 3.12 -3.49 9.28
CA GLU A 128 4.31 -2.93 9.91
C GLU A 128 4.21 -2.91 11.44
N THR A 129 3.06 -2.49 11.98
CA THR A 129 2.82 -2.54 13.44
C THR A 129 2.81 -3.98 13.97
N GLN A 130 2.27 -4.94 13.21
CA GLN A 130 2.35 -6.36 13.56
C GLN A 130 3.80 -6.87 13.57
N LEU A 131 4.63 -6.46 12.61
CA LEU A 131 6.04 -6.85 12.58
C LEU A 131 6.82 -6.28 13.77
N GLN A 132 6.55 -5.02 14.15
CA GLN A 132 7.18 -4.39 15.32
C GLN A 132 6.80 -5.09 16.63
N THR A 133 5.53 -5.44 16.80
CA THR A 133 5.07 -6.18 17.99
C THR A 133 5.69 -7.58 18.08
N LEU A 134 5.79 -8.31 16.95
CA LEU A 134 6.48 -9.61 16.90
C LEU A 134 7.98 -9.49 17.25
N ALA A 135 8.66 -8.47 16.74
CA ALA A 135 10.06 -8.22 17.06
C ALA A 135 10.26 -7.94 18.57
N GLN A 136 9.34 -7.17 19.16
CA GLN A 136 9.37 -6.88 20.59
C GLN A 136 9.12 -8.14 21.44
N VAL A 137 8.11 -8.95 21.09
CA VAL A 137 7.84 -10.23 21.77
C VAL A 137 9.05 -11.16 21.68
N GLN A 138 9.72 -11.24 20.53
CA GLN A 138 10.92 -12.05 20.36
C GLN A 138 12.08 -11.58 21.25
N LYS A 139 12.25 -10.26 21.38
CA LYS A 139 13.25 -9.67 22.28
C LYS A 139 12.95 -10.00 23.73
N ASP A 140 11.69 -9.91 24.14
CA ASP A 140 11.25 -10.21 25.50
C ASP A 140 11.45 -11.69 25.85
N ILE A 141 11.12 -12.61 24.94
CA ILE A 141 11.38 -14.05 25.11
C ILE A 141 12.87 -14.33 25.30
N ARG A 142 13.75 -13.73 24.48
CA ARG A 142 15.21 -13.89 24.63
C ARG A 142 15.70 -13.37 25.99
N SER A 143 15.17 -12.24 26.44
CA SER A 143 15.51 -11.69 27.75
C SER A 143 15.08 -12.63 28.88
N MET A 144 13.88 -13.22 28.78
CA MET A 144 13.33 -14.16 29.74
C MET A 144 14.14 -15.46 29.79
N GLN A 145 14.47 -16.04 28.63
CA GLN A 145 15.35 -17.21 28.54
C GLN A 145 16.71 -16.95 29.20
N SER A 146 17.29 -15.76 29.00
CA SER A 146 18.57 -15.40 29.63
C SER A 146 18.45 -15.29 31.17
N ARG A 147 17.29 -14.89 31.70
CA ARG A 147 17.03 -14.83 33.14
C ARG A 147 16.84 -16.22 33.72
N LEU A 148 16.02 -17.05 33.08
CA LEU A 148 15.79 -18.43 33.50
C LEU A 148 17.10 -19.24 33.49
N ARG A 149 17.95 -19.07 32.47
CA ARG A 149 19.25 -19.74 32.42
C ARG A 149 20.18 -19.30 33.55
N ARG A 150 20.17 -18.01 33.91
CA ARG A 150 20.94 -17.51 35.06
C ARG A 150 20.42 -18.06 36.39
N GLN A 151 19.10 -18.17 36.55
CA GLN A 151 18.50 -18.77 37.73
C GLN A 151 18.83 -20.26 37.84
N ALA A 152 18.75 -21.01 36.73
CA ALA A 152 19.10 -22.43 36.68
C ALA A 152 20.57 -22.67 37.08
N LEU A 153 21.49 -21.89 36.52
CA LEU A 153 22.91 -21.96 36.89
C LEU A 153 23.14 -21.62 38.37
N SER A 154 22.46 -20.59 38.88
CA SER A 154 22.51 -20.25 40.30
C SER A 154 22.02 -21.41 41.18
N SER A 155 20.90 -22.05 40.84
CA SER A 155 20.40 -23.20 41.60
C SER A 155 21.34 -24.40 41.53
N GLU A 156 21.96 -24.67 40.37
CA GLU A 156 22.96 -25.73 40.23
C GLU A 156 24.19 -25.48 41.10
N THR A 157 24.70 -24.24 41.13
CA THR A 157 25.83 -23.90 42.01
C THR A 157 25.48 -24.07 43.49
N GLN A 158 24.26 -23.70 43.90
CA GLN A 158 23.81 -23.90 45.28
C GLN A 158 23.71 -25.39 45.66
N LEU A 159 23.22 -26.22 44.75
CA LEU A 159 23.16 -27.67 44.98
C LEU A 159 24.57 -28.28 45.07
N GLN A 160 25.52 -27.81 44.25
CA GLN A 160 26.91 -28.26 44.32
C GLN A 160 27.58 -27.85 45.63
N THR A 161 27.36 -26.62 46.12
CA THR A 161 27.90 -26.18 47.41
C THR A 161 27.31 -26.99 48.56
N LEU A 162 26.00 -27.24 48.56
CA LEU A 162 25.37 -28.08 49.59
C LEU A 162 25.88 -29.52 49.57
N ALA A 163 26.09 -30.10 48.39
CA ALA A 163 26.66 -31.44 48.25
C ALA A 163 28.12 -31.51 48.74
N GLN A 164 28.90 -30.45 48.51
CA GLN A 164 30.27 -30.36 49.00
C GLN A 164 30.30 -30.20 50.52
N ASP A 165 29.47 -29.32 51.09
CA ASP A 165 29.33 -29.14 52.53
C ASP A 165 28.95 -30.46 53.23
N GLN A 166 28.03 -31.24 52.65
CA GLN A 166 27.70 -32.57 53.18
C GLN A 166 28.89 -33.52 53.17
N LYS A 167 29.66 -33.59 52.07
CA LYS A 167 30.87 -34.42 52.02
C LYS A 167 31.88 -34.01 53.08
N ASP A 168 32.07 -32.71 53.27
CA ASP A 168 33.01 -32.19 54.26
C ASP A 168 32.56 -32.57 55.68
N ILE A 169 31.26 -32.45 55.99
CA ILE A 169 30.68 -32.90 57.27
C ILE A 169 30.91 -34.40 57.49
N TYR A 170 30.62 -35.25 56.49
CA TYR A 170 30.87 -36.70 56.61
C TYR A 170 32.35 -37.02 56.82
N SER A 171 33.25 -36.29 56.14
CA SER A 171 34.70 -36.47 56.32
C SER A 171 35.16 -36.10 57.74
N MET A 172 34.60 -35.03 58.32
CA MET A 172 34.90 -34.64 59.70
C MET A 172 34.37 -35.66 60.70
N GLN A 173 33.12 -36.13 60.53
CA GLN A 173 32.55 -37.19 61.38
C GLN A 173 33.38 -38.47 61.35
N SER A 174 33.85 -38.89 60.17
CA SER A 174 34.74 -40.04 60.03
C SER A 174 36.05 -39.85 60.79
N ARG A 175 36.69 -38.68 60.66
CA ARG A 175 37.91 -38.35 61.41
C ARG A 175 37.69 -38.33 62.93
N PHE A 176 36.57 -37.79 63.40
CA PHE A 176 36.18 -37.79 64.81
C PHE A 176 35.94 -39.22 65.33
N ASN A 177 35.27 -40.08 64.57
CA ASN A 177 35.07 -41.49 64.95
C ASN A 177 36.40 -42.25 65.02
N ILE A 178 37.34 -42.00 64.10
CA ILE A 178 38.68 -42.59 64.15
C ILE A 178 39.43 -42.11 65.40
N LEU A 179 39.36 -40.81 65.73
CA LEU A 179 39.96 -40.27 66.96
C LEU A 179 39.32 -40.84 68.23
N ALA A 180 38.00 -41.09 68.25
CA ALA A 180 37.30 -41.72 69.36
C ALA A 180 37.65 -43.21 69.56
N ILE A 181 38.14 -43.89 68.51
CA ILE A 181 38.64 -45.26 68.60
C ILE A 181 40.10 -45.30 69.10
N ILE A 182 40.90 -44.27 68.78
CA ILE A 182 42.33 -44.20 69.11
C ILE A 182 42.58 -43.62 70.51
N LEU A 183 41.70 -42.74 71.03
CA LEU A 183 41.77 -42.27 72.41
C LEU A 183 40.99 -43.20 73.36
N PRO A 184 41.63 -43.78 74.39
CA PRO A 184 40.91 -44.55 75.41
C PRO A 184 40.00 -43.61 76.22
N PRO A 185 38.87 -44.10 76.76
CA PRO A 185 38.01 -43.28 77.59
C PRO A 185 38.74 -42.94 78.90
N LEU A 186 39.30 -41.73 78.97
CA LEU A 186 39.71 -41.11 80.23
C LEU A 186 38.47 -40.57 80.95
N PHE A 187 37.58 -41.46 81.38
CA PHE A 187 36.59 -41.14 82.41
C PHE A 187 36.99 -41.86 83.70
N LEU A 188 37.83 -41.14 84.43
CA LEU A 188 37.79 -40.93 85.88
C LEU A 188 36.83 -41.85 86.64
N ALA A 189 37.41 -42.91 87.21
CA ALA A 189 37.07 -43.30 88.56
C ALA A 189 37.41 -42.14 89.50
N ARG A 190 36.39 -41.57 90.15
CA ARG A 190 36.54 -40.88 91.43
C ARG A 190 35.36 -41.28 92.31
N GLU A 191 35.72 -42.16 93.25
CA GLU A 191 35.15 -42.44 94.59
C GLU A 191 33.63 -42.55 94.76
#